data_AF-A0A3N4NF05-F1
#
_entry.id   AF-A0A3N4NF05-F1
#
_cell.length_a   1.000
_cell.length_b   1.000
_cell.length_c   1.000
_cell.angle_alpha   90.00
_cell.angle_beta   90.00
_cell.angle_gamma   90.00
#
_symmetry.space_group_name_H-M   'P 1'
#
loop_
_entity.id
_entity.type
_entity.pdbx_description
1 polymer ?
#
loop_
_entity_poly.entity_id
_entity_poly.type
_entity_poly.pdbx_seq_one_letter_code
_entity_poly.pdbx_strand_id
1 'polypeptide(L)'
;MKMKKITNSLKFGALIFGISLLLWNCQKEELIEQPNLSNDISIESVKKIFNTKFKNENFSFLKKEPIWANAQSFVNNSKHYIEIPFKKITDYNLDKSSTLSVDRLLAFIDSNGKLNLKVVHYFATNNKKYPFDFYNTSYFNLKKFNGLVSIYDLENNAEKTSKVIQGKTSKQQFNVKEIDGANKKLAQKSSNCVTYYEQVVYLVT
;
A
#
# COMPACT_ATOMS: atom_id res chain seq x y z
N MET A 1 -1.66 69.86 40.30
CA MET A 1 -0.93 68.66 39.81
C MET A 1 -1.92 67.67 39.19
N LYS A 2 -2.43 67.91 37.96
CA LYS A 2 -3.50 67.07 37.33
C LYS A 2 -3.36 66.82 35.82
N MET A 3 -2.42 67.46 35.12
CA MET A 3 -2.27 67.32 33.65
C MET A 3 -1.28 66.24 33.18
N LYS A 4 -0.44 65.67 34.06
CA LYS A 4 0.54 64.64 33.69
C LYS A 4 -0.02 63.20 33.62
N LYS A 5 -1.20 62.93 34.21
CA LYS A 5 -1.81 61.59 34.23
C LYS A 5 -2.65 61.29 32.98
N ILE A 6 -3.26 62.30 32.37
CA ILE A 6 -4.16 62.13 31.21
C ILE A 6 -3.37 61.91 29.91
N THR A 7 -2.17 62.48 29.79
CA THR A 7 -1.32 62.32 28.62
C THR A 7 -0.66 60.94 28.54
N ASN A 8 -0.47 60.24 29.66
CA ASN A 8 0.06 58.87 29.66
C ASN A 8 -1.02 57.83 29.33
N SER A 9 -2.29 58.04 29.72
CA SER A 9 -3.38 57.14 29.33
C SER A 9 -3.73 57.26 27.85
N LEU A 10 -3.63 58.47 27.27
CA LEU A 10 -3.84 58.67 25.83
C LEU A 10 -2.77 57.97 24.98
N LYS A 11 -1.51 58.00 25.42
CA LYS A 11 -0.39 57.31 24.75
C LYS A 11 -0.52 55.79 24.83
N PHE A 12 -1.02 55.25 25.95
CA PHE A 12 -1.24 53.81 26.10
C PHE A 12 -2.42 53.32 25.23
N GLY A 13 -3.50 54.11 25.15
CA GLY A 13 -4.65 53.79 24.29
C GLY A 13 -4.29 53.77 22.79
N ALA A 14 -3.51 54.74 22.31
CA ALA A 14 -3.04 54.77 20.93
C ALA A 14 -2.11 53.60 20.59
N LEU A 15 -1.30 53.14 21.56
CA LEU A 15 -0.39 52.00 21.39
C LEU A 15 -1.16 50.68 21.24
N ILE A 16 -2.20 50.48 22.06
CA ILE A 16 -3.04 49.26 21.99
C ILE A 16 -3.82 49.24 20.66
N PHE A 17 -4.38 50.36 20.23
CA PHE A 17 -5.14 50.44 18.98
C PHE A 17 -4.25 50.17 17.74
N GLY A 18 -2.98 50.63 17.77
CA GLY A 18 -2.01 50.33 16.73
C GLY A 18 -1.65 48.84 16.64
N ILE A 19 -1.46 48.17 17.79
CA ILE A 19 -1.17 46.73 17.83
C ILE A 19 -2.41 45.91 17.38
N SER A 20 -3.62 46.34 17.74
CA SER A 20 -4.85 45.70 17.27
C SER A 20 -5.04 45.82 15.74
N LEU A 21 -4.68 46.95 15.13
CA LEU A 21 -4.71 47.12 13.67
C LEU A 21 -3.64 46.28 12.94
N LEU A 22 -2.46 46.11 13.55
CA LEU A 22 -1.43 45.20 13.03
C LEU A 22 -1.85 43.73 13.10
N LEU A 23 -2.53 43.31 14.18
CA LEU A 23 -3.06 41.95 14.32
C LEU A 23 -4.29 41.70 13.44
N TRP A 24 -5.09 42.72 13.16
CA TRP A 24 -6.27 42.60 12.28
C TRP A 24 -5.88 42.40 10.80
N ASN A 25 -4.74 42.94 10.36
CA ASN A 25 -4.21 42.70 9.01
C ASN A 25 -3.42 41.38 8.88
N CYS A 26 -3.05 40.73 9.98
CA CYS A 26 -2.46 39.38 9.96
C CYS A 26 -3.51 38.25 9.91
N GLN A 27 -4.81 38.59 9.92
CA GLN A 27 -5.91 37.64 9.76
C GLN A 27 -6.56 37.67 8.38
N LYS A 28 -5.85 38.23 7.39
CA LYS A 28 -5.99 37.83 5.99
C LYS A 28 -4.82 36.92 5.65
N GLU A 29 -4.81 35.72 6.24
CA GLU A 29 -4.35 34.60 5.44
C GLU A 29 -5.37 34.50 4.31
N GLU A 30 -4.95 35.01 3.16
CA GLU A 30 -5.42 34.52 1.87
C GLU A 30 -5.71 33.03 2.04
N LEU A 31 -6.92 32.62 1.66
CA LEU A 31 -7.15 31.29 1.15
C LEU A 31 -6.25 31.16 -0.09
N ILE A 32 -4.94 31.07 0.13
CA ILE A 32 -4.07 30.33 -0.74
C ILE A 32 -4.69 28.96 -0.62
N GLU A 33 -5.51 28.63 -1.62
CA GLU A 33 -5.67 27.26 -2.03
C GLU A 33 -4.24 26.74 -2.17
N GLN A 34 -3.69 26.20 -1.07
CA GLN A 34 -2.69 25.17 -1.18
C GLN A 34 -3.31 24.24 -2.20
N PRO A 35 -2.65 23.93 -3.32
CA PRO A 35 -3.07 22.80 -4.10
C PRO A 35 -3.06 21.68 -3.07
N ASN A 36 -4.24 21.25 -2.63
CA ASN A 36 -4.41 19.99 -1.99
C ASN A 36 -3.82 19.06 -3.04
N LEU A 37 -2.56 18.64 -2.84
CA LEU A 37 -2.08 17.39 -3.38
C LEU A 37 -3.07 16.41 -2.81
N SER A 38 -4.16 16.20 -3.55
CA SER A 38 -5.12 15.18 -3.23
C SER A 38 -4.32 13.90 -3.41
N ASN A 39 -3.70 13.46 -2.32
CA ASN A 39 -3.14 12.11 -2.20
C ASN A 39 -4.25 11.06 -2.33
N ASP A 40 -5.49 11.48 -2.57
CA ASP A 40 -6.64 10.65 -2.78
C ASP A 40 -6.58 9.98 -4.15
N ILE A 41 -6.48 8.66 -4.13
CA ILE A 41 -6.41 7.83 -5.33
C ILE A 41 -7.84 7.49 -5.75
N SER A 42 -8.29 8.00 -6.90
CA SER A 42 -9.62 7.64 -7.45
C SER A 42 -9.63 6.20 -7.97
N ILE A 43 -10.65 5.42 -7.58
CA ILE A 43 -10.87 4.05 -8.08
C ILE A 43 -11.09 4.03 -9.60
N GLU A 44 -11.75 5.03 -10.16
CA GLU A 44 -11.96 5.19 -11.61
C GLU A 44 -10.62 5.32 -12.34
N SER A 45 -9.69 6.09 -11.77
CA SER A 45 -8.34 6.25 -12.33
C SER A 45 -7.54 4.95 -12.27
N VAL A 46 -7.64 4.22 -11.17
CA VAL A 46 -7.01 2.88 -11.02
C VAL A 46 -7.59 1.90 -12.06
N LYS A 47 -8.92 1.84 -12.18
CA LYS A 47 -9.61 1.01 -13.19
C LYS A 47 -9.14 1.33 -14.60
N LYS A 48 -9.02 2.61 -14.95
CA LYS A 48 -8.56 3.02 -16.28
C LYS A 48 -7.15 2.52 -16.57
N ILE A 49 -6.21 2.68 -15.63
CA ILE A 49 -4.83 2.20 -15.83
C ILE A 49 -4.80 0.67 -15.91
N PHE A 50 -5.54 -0.02 -15.05
CA PHE A 50 -5.64 -1.47 -15.03
C PHE A 50 -6.14 -2.00 -16.39
N ASN A 51 -7.29 -1.53 -16.86
CA ASN A 51 -7.87 -1.96 -18.13
C ASN A 51 -6.98 -1.65 -19.36
N THR A 52 -6.09 -0.66 -19.24
CA THR A 52 -5.19 -0.27 -20.34
C THR A 52 -3.90 -1.11 -20.35
N LYS A 53 -3.42 -1.54 -19.18
CA LYS A 53 -2.07 -2.12 -19.03
C LYS A 53 -2.04 -3.57 -18.60
N PHE A 54 -3.09 -4.04 -17.93
CA PHE A 54 -3.15 -5.41 -17.43
C PHE A 54 -3.40 -6.37 -18.59
N LYS A 55 -2.49 -7.33 -18.75
CA LYS A 55 -2.58 -8.40 -19.75
C LYS A 55 -2.98 -9.68 -19.05
N ASN A 56 -4.27 -10.02 -19.11
CA ASN A 56 -4.82 -11.18 -18.39
C ASN A 56 -4.13 -12.50 -18.79
N GLU A 57 -3.74 -12.60 -20.07
CA GLU A 57 -2.99 -13.72 -20.63
C GLU A 57 -1.63 -13.94 -19.96
N ASN A 58 -1.03 -12.91 -19.36
CA ASN A 58 0.25 -13.03 -18.66
C ASN A 58 0.08 -13.58 -17.25
N PHE A 59 -1.13 -13.60 -16.69
CA PHE A 59 -1.39 -14.04 -15.32
C PHE A 59 -2.25 -15.30 -15.31
N SER A 60 -1.65 -16.44 -15.63
CA SER A 60 -2.29 -17.77 -15.61
C SER A 60 -3.01 -18.08 -14.28
N PHE A 61 -2.48 -17.55 -13.17
CA PHE A 61 -3.02 -17.72 -11.82
C PHE A 61 -4.14 -16.72 -11.45
N LEU A 62 -4.26 -15.57 -12.13
CA LEU A 62 -5.32 -14.58 -11.89
C LEU A 62 -6.47 -14.75 -12.89
N LYS A 63 -7.38 -15.68 -12.60
CA LYS A 63 -8.52 -15.99 -13.50
C LYS A 63 -9.68 -14.98 -13.44
N LYS A 64 -9.59 -13.94 -12.62
CA LYS A 64 -10.70 -13.01 -12.33
C LYS A 64 -10.20 -11.58 -12.30
N GLU A 65 -11.08 -10.64 -12.57
CA GLU A 65 -10.81 -9.21 -12.38
C GLU A 65 -10.76 -8.82 -10.88
N PRO A 66 -10.13 -7.68 -10.54
CA PRO A 66 -10.19 -7.11 -9.20
C PRO A 66 -11.64 -6.82 -8.78
N ILE A 67 -11.96 -7.12 -7.52
CA ILE A 67 -13.27 -6.86 -6.92
C ILE A 67 -13.28 -5.41 -6.43
N TRP A 68 -13.54 -4.48 -7.34
CA TRP A 68 -13.48 -3.04 -7.10
C TRP A 68 -14.29 -2.55 -5.89
N ALA A 69 -15.44 -3.18 -5.62
CA ALA A 69 -16.30 -2.84 -4.47
C ALA A 69 -15.65 -3.16 -3.11
N ASN A 70 -14.60 -3.98 -3.10
CA ASN A 70 -13.87 -4.38 -1.90
C ASN A 70 -12.50 -3.66 -1.79
N ALA A 71 -12.33 -2.54 -2.48
CA ALA A 71 -11.14 -1.70 -2.34
C ALA A 71 -10.97 -1.25 -0.88
N GLN A 72 -9.73 -1.29 -0.39
CA GLN A 72 -9.37 -0.84 0.94
C GLN A 72 -8.30 0.24 0.84
N SER A 73 -8.57 1.38 1.46
CA SER A 73 -7.62 2.50 1.53
C SER A 73 -6.78 2.40 2.79
N PHE A 74 -5.49 2.63 2.64
CA PHE A 74 -4.50 2.56 3.71
C PHE A 74 -3.59 3.78 3.67
N VAL A 75 -2.89 4.01 4.79
CA VAL A 75 -1.89 5.07 4.92
C VAL A 75 -0.58 4.47 5.42
N ASN A 76 0.52 4.83 4.78
CA ASN A 76 1.88 4.51 5.23
C ASN A 76 2.78 5.75 5.09
N ASN A 77 3.39 6.20 6.18
CA ASN A 77 4.23 7.41 6.19
C ASN A 77 3.56 8.62 5.52
N SER A 78 2.31 8.88 5.86
CA SER A 78 1.47 9.95 5.29
C SER A 78 1.16 9.83 3.79
N LYS A 79 1.49 8.71 3.15
CA LYS A 79 1.12 8.40 1.76
C LYS A 79 -0.07 7.44 1.74
N HIS A 80 -1.10 7.82 0.98
CA HIS A 80 -2.26 6.96 0.75
C HIS A 80 -1.97 5.93 -0.33
N TYR A 81 -2.51 4.73 -0.16
CA TYR A 81 -2.51 3.68 -1.17
C TYR A 81 -3.79 2.86 -1.04
N ILE A 82 -4.16 2.18 -2.11
CA ILE A 82 -5.35 1.34 -2.16
C ILE A 82 -4.93 -0.09 -2.50
N GLU A 83 -5.51 -1.06 -1.83
CA GLU A 83 -5.45 -2.46 -2.26
C GLU A 83 -6.84 -2.99 -2.63
N ILE A 84 -6.92 -3.70 -3.76
CA ILE A 84 -8.17 -4.24 -4.29
C ILE A 84 -8.01 -5.74 -4.47
N PRO A 85 -8.81 -6.58 -3.79
CA PRO A 85 -8.64 -8.03 -3.84
C PRO A 85 -9.15 -8.63 -5.15
N PHE A 86 -8.49 -9.68 -5.65
CA PHE A 86 -8.96 -10.47 -6.81
C PHE A 86 -9.96 -11.58 -6.42
N LYS A 87 -10.13 -11.85 -5.13
CA LYS A 87 -11.02 -12.90 -4.61
C LYS A 87 -11.70 -12.47 -3.32
N LYS A 88 -12.95 -12.90 -3.10
CA LYS A 88 -13.66 -12.63 -1.84
C LYS A 88 -13.05 -13.45 -0.72
N ILE A 89 -13.09 -12.89 0.50
CA ILE A 89 -12.60 -13.57 1.71
C ILE A 89 -13.37 -14.88 1.94
N THR A 90 -14.69 -14.86 1.69
CA THR A 90 -15.58 -16.03 1.79
C THR A 90 -15.21 -17.18 0.86
N ASP A 91 -14.44 -16.92 -0.19
CA ASP A 91 -14.03 -17.95 -1.14
C ASP A 91 -12.82 -18.75 -0.65
N TYR A 92 -12.28 -18.44 0.53
CA TYR A 92 -11.18 -19.17 1.14
C TYR A 92 -11.68 -20.11 2.24
N ASN A 93 -11.38 -21.40 2.10
CA ASN A 93 -11.65 -22.36 3.16
C ASN A 93 -10.50 -22.38 4.17
N LEU A 94 -10.56 -21.46 5.14
CA LEU A 94 -9.50 -21.23 6.12
C LEU A 94 -9.31 -22.40 7.09
N ASP A 95 -10.35 -23.23 7.29
CA ASP A 95 -10.31 -24.36 8.21
C ASP A 95 -9.56 -25.57 7.62
N LYS A 96 -9.59 -25.72 6.29
CA LYS A 96 -9.01 -26.88 5.60
C LYS A 96 -7.53 -26.76 5.31
N SER A 97 -6.96 -25.55 5.22
CA SER A 97 -5.58 -25.35 4.77
C SER A 97 -4.70 -24.62 5.79
N SER A 98 -3.46 -25.11 5.97
CA SER A 98 -2.40 -24.40 6.69
C SER A 98 -1.72 -23.34 5.82
N THR A 99 -2.04 -23.27 4.54
CA THR A 99 -1.50 -22.30 3.59
C THR A 99 -2.63 -21.58 2.86
N LEU A 100 -2.36 -20.35 2.44
CA LEU A 100 -3.35 -19.50 1.80
C LEU A 100 -2.65 -18.59 0.80
N SER A 101 -3.20 -18.53 -0.42
CA SER A 101 -2.75 -17.63 -1.47
C SER A 101 -3.78 -16.53 -1.65
N VAL A 102 -3.34 -15.27 -1.62
CA VAL A 102 -4.20 -14.10 -1.77
C VAL A 102 -3.54 -13.11 -2.71
N ASP A 103 -4.28 -12.66 -3.71
CA ASP A 103 -3.79 -11.66 -4.67
C ASP A 103 -4.56 -10.35 -4.51
N ARG A 104 -3.83 -9.23 -4.61
CA ARG A 104 -4.39 -7.88 -4.58
C ARG A 104 -3.72 -6.97 -5.60
N LEU A 105 -4.51 -6.08 -6.19
CA LEU A 105 -3.99 -4.95 -6.96
C LEU A 105 -3.65 -3.83 -5.98
N LEU A 106 -2.39 -3.43 -5.93
CA LEU A 106 -1.88 -2.30 -5.18
C LEU A 106 -1.82 -1.07 -6.08
N ALA A 107 -2.48 0.01 -5.68
CA ALA A 107 -2.43 1.31 -6.33
C ALA A 107 -1.81 2.36 -5.39
N PHE A 108 -0.80 3.09 -5.86
CA PHE A 108 -0.09 4.10 -5.06
C PHE A 108 0.46 5.22 -5.93
N ILE A 109 0.66 6.39 -5.32
CA ILE A 109 1.38 7.50 -5.95
C ILE A 109 2.88 7.37 -5.65
N ASP A 110 3.72 7.36 -6.69
CA ASP A 110 5.18 7.29 -6.54
C ASP A 110 5.79 8.63 -6.10
N SER A 111 7.12 8.68 -5.97
CA SER A 111 7.84 9.91 -5.61
C SER A 111 7.71 11.04 -6.64
N ASN A 112 7.32 10.72 -7.87
CA ASN A 112 7.16 11.67 -8.97
C ASN A 112 5.70 12.12 -9.13
N GLY A 113 4.81 11.75 -8.20
CA GLY A 113 3.40 12.11 -8.27
C GLY A 113 2.59 11.25 -9.26
N LYS A 114 3.15 10.15 -9.77
CA LYS A 114 2.47 9.30 -10.76
C LYS A 114 1.75 8.13 -10.08
N LEU A 115 0.50 7.91 -10.51
CA LEU A 115 -0.27 6.73 -10.12
C LEU A 115 0.31 5.47 -10.77
N ASN A 116 0.73 4.53 -9.92
CA ASN A 116 1.29 3.25 -10.30
C ASN A 116 0.47 2.11 -9.72
N LEU A 117 0.46 1.01 -10.46
CA LEU A 117 -0.28 -0.21 -10.13
C LEU A 117 0.70 -1.39 -10.11
N LYS A 118 0.52 -2.29 -9.15
CA LYS A 118 1.27 -3.53 -8.99
C LYS A 118 0.34 -4.65 -8.57
N VAL A 119 0.66 -5.88 -8.92
CA VAL A 119 0.01 -7.06 -8.32
C VAL A 119 0.85 -7.50 -7.12
N VAL A 120 0.21 -7.65 -5.97
CA VAL A 120 0.82 -8.17 -4.75
C VAL A 120 0.22 -9.54 -4.47
N HIS A 121 1.08 -10.55 -4.44
CA HIS A 121 0.74 -11.91 -4.10
C HIS A 121 1.21 -12.22 -2.69
N TYR A 122 0.27 -12.54 -1.80
CA TYR A 122 0.52 -13.00 -0.45
C TYR A 122 0.36 -14.51 -0.39
N PHE A 123 1.46 -15.21 -0.11
CA PHE A 123 1.43 -16.63 0.18
C PHE A 123 1.62 -16.85 1.68
N ALA A 124 0.52 -16.91 2.43
CA ALA A 124 0.53 -17.18 3.85
C ALA A 124 0.84 -18.66 4.15
N THR A 125 1.73 -18.89 5.10
CA THR A 125 2.10 -20.21 5.63
C THR A 125 1.75 -20.31 7.10
N ASN A 126 1.46 -21.52 7.57
CA ASN A 126 1.04 -21.78 8.94
C ASN A 126 -0.20 -20.96 9.36
N ASN A 127 -1.15 -20.76 8.45
CA ASN A 127 -2.36 -19.96 8.65
C ASN A 127 -3.21 -20.44 9.86
N LYS A 128 -3.14 -21.72 10.23
CA LYS A 128 -3.81 -22.24 11.44
C LYS A 128 -3.22 -21.68 12.74
N LYS A 129 -1.89 -21.46 12.77
CA LYS A 129 -1.17 -20.92 13.94
C LYS A 129 -1.08 -19.40 13.90
N TYR A 130 -0.96 -18.84 12.70
CA TYR A 130 -0.85 -17.41 12.45
C TYR A 130 -1.86 -17.02 11.36
N PRO A 131 -3.14 -16.84 11.71
CA PRO A 131 -4.18 -16.52 10.74
C PRO A 131 -3.86 -15.23 9.98
N PHE A 132 -4.01 -15.29 8.66
CA PHE A 132 -3.95 -14.14 7.78
C PHE A 132 -5.13 -13.22 8.08
N ASP A 133 -4.83 -12.01 8.53
CA ASP A 133 -5.84 -10.99 8.77
C ASP A 133 -6.10 -10.25 7.45
N PHE A 134 -7.18 -10.63 6.76
CA PHE A 134 -7.54 -10.03 5.47
C PHE A 134 -7.90 -8.55 5.52
N TYR A 135 -8.24 -8.00 6.69
CA TYR A 135 -8.67 -6.61 6.81
C TYR A 135 -7.52 -5.70 7.22
N ASN A 136 -6.62 -6.18 8.08
CA ASN A 136 -5.52 -5.36 8.58
C ASN A 136 -4.19 -5.63 7.90
N THR A 137 -4.02 -6.79 7.23
CA THR A 137 -2.80 -7.06 6.46
C THR A 137 -2.83 -6.27 5.17
N SER A 138 -1.75 -5.56 4.89
CA SER A 138 -1.50 -4.86 3.63
C SER A 138 -0.01 -4.95 3.30
N TYR A 139 0.38 -4.48 2.12
CA TYR A 139 1.73 -4.56 1.60
C TYR A 139 2.73 -3.84 2.52
N PHE A 140 2.30 -2.72 3.12
CA PHE A 140 3.11 -1.97 4.08
C PHE A 140 2.80 -2.31 5.55
N ASN A 141 1.74 -3.06 5.84
CA ASN A 141 1.40 -3.52 7.19
C ASN A 141 1.28 -5.04 7.23
N LEU A 142 2.41 -5.71 7.46
CA LEU A 142 2.51 -7.17 7.49
C LEU A 142 2.48 -7.73 8.92
N LYS A 143 1.97 -6.99 9.91
CA LYS A 143 1.97 -7.43 11.32
C LYS A 143 1.40 -8.83 11.45
N LYS A 144 2.14 -9.74 12.11
CA LYS A 144 1.79 -11.16 12.32
C LYS A 144 1.72 -12.03 11.05
N PHE A 145 1.94 -11.47 9.86
CA PHE A 145 2.01 -12.25 8.62
C PHE A 145 3.19 -13.22 8.66
N ASN A 146 2.95 -14.46 8.21
CA ASN A 146 3.97 -15.48 8.03
C ASN A 146 3.83 -16.05 6.63
N GLY A 147 4.86 -15.96 5.81
CA GLY A 147 4.74 -16.35 4.41
C GLY A 147 5.71 -15.64 3.48
N LEU A 148 5.29 -15.54 2.22
CA LEU A 148 5.98 -14.80 1.17
C LEU A 148 5.07 -13.69 0.66
N VAL A 149 5.68 -12.56 0.32
CA VAL A 149 5.02 -11.47 -0.38
C VAL A 149 5.79 -11.21 -1.67
N SER A 150 5.14 -11.41 -2.80
CA SER A 150 5.69 -11.19 -4.13
C SER A 150 5.01 -10.00 -4.79
N ILE A 151 5.78 -9.21 -5.53
CA ILE A 151 5.30 -8.03 -6.25
C ILE A 151 5.59 -8.23 -7.72
N TYR A 152 4.57 -8.00 -8.54
CA TYR A 152 4.66 -8.05 -9.99
C TYR A 152 4.20 -6.72 -10.57
N ASP A 153 4.78 -6.34 -11.71
CA ASP A 153 4.16 -5.33 -12.56
C ASP A 153 2.85 -5.85 -13.21
N LEU A 154 2.23 -5.08 -14.09
CA LEU A 154 0.98 -5.49 -14.77
C LEU A 154 1.21 -6.39 -15.99
N GLU A 155 2.46 -6.77 -16.27
CA GLU A 155 2.86 -7.69 -17.34
C GLU A 155 3.37 -9.04 -16.79
N ASN A 156 3.25 -9.27 -15.49
CA ASN A 156 3.72 -10.45 -14.74
C ASN A 156 5.25 -10.55 -14.60
N ASN A 157 5.97 -9.43 -14.68
CA ASN A 157 7.38 -9.42 -14.32
C ASN A 157 7.53 -9.30 -12.80
N ALA A 158 8.17 -10.29 -12.18
CA ALA A 158 8.44 -10.28 -10.74
C ALA A 158 9.49 -9.22 -10.39
N GLU A 159 9.11 -8.24 -9.56
CA GLU A 159 10.02 -7.17 -9.13
C GLU A 159 10.73 -7.54 -7.83
N LYS A 160 10.01 -8.20 -6.92
CA LYS A 160 10.52 -8.52 -5.58
C LYS A 160 9.72 -9.64 -4.95
N THR A 161 10.42 -10.54 -4.27
CA THR A 161 9.80 -11.50 -3.34
C THR A 161 10.50 -11.48 -2.00
N SER A 162 9.70 -11.38 -0.94
CA SER A 162 10.18 -11.24 0.43
C SER A 162 9.58 -12.33 1.31
N LYS A 163 10.42 -13.06 2.03
CA LYS A 163 9.96 -13.92 3.13
C LYS A 163 9.69 -13.07 4.36
N VAL A 164 8.55 -13.30 4.99
CA VAL A 164 8.10 -12.56 6.16
C VAL A 164 7.79 -13.56 7.27
N ILE A 165 8.35 -13.32 8.44
CA ILE A 165 8.16 -14.16 9.63
C ILE A 165 7.64 -13.27 10.74
N GLN A 166 6.40 -13.50 11.15
CA GLN A 166 5.68 -12.70 12.14
C GLN A 166 5.74 -11.18 11.86
N GLY A 167 5.60 -10.82 10.59
CA GLY A 167 5.64 -9.44 10.10
C GLY A 167 7.03 -8.82 9.94
N LYS A 168 8.10 -9.57 10.19
CA LYS A 168 9.47 -9.14 9.91
C LYS A 168 9.95 -9.71 8.59
N THR A 169 10.34 -8.85 7.67
CA THR A 169 10.94 -9.24 6.39
C THR A 169 12.34 -9.83 6.63
N SER A 170 12.58 -11.01 6.07
CA SER A 170 13.88 -11.66 6.04
C SER A 170 14.85 -10.87 5.16
N LYS A 171 16.15 -10.91 5.50
CA LYS A 171 17.23 -10.37 4.66
C LYS A 171 17.53 -11.24 3.45
N GLN A 172 17.04 -12.48 3.43
CA GLN A 172 17.22 -13.42 2.33
C GLN A 172 16.45 -12.96 1.09
N GLN A 173 17.09 -13.06 -0.08
CA GLN A 173 16.48 -12.74 -1.36
C GLN A 173 15.90 -14.00 -1.99
N PHE A 174 14.72 -13.87 -2.58
CA PHE A 174 14.02 -14.96 -3.22
C PHE A 174 13.60 -14.55 -4.62
N ASN A 175 13.75 -15.47 -5.57
CA ASN A 175 13.24 -15.33 -6.93
C ASN A 175 12.03 -16.24 -7.12
N VAL A 176 11.15 -15.86 -8.04
CA VAL A 176 9.94 -16.60 -8.39
C VAL A 176 9.95 -16.90 -9.87
N LYS A 177 9.61 -18.14 -10.23
CA LYS A 177 9.44 -18.57 -11.62
C LYS A 177 8.16 -19.37 -11.75
N GLU A 178 7.45 -19.21 -12.86
CA GLU A 178 6.35 -20.12 -13.19
C GLU A 178 6.88 -21.54 -13.50
N ILE A 179 6.11 -22.54 -13.10
CA ILE A 179 6.33 -23.96 -13.33
C ILE A 179 5.84 -24.25 -14.75
N ASP A 180 6.76 -24.12 -15.70
CA ASP A 180 6.60 -24.57 -17.07
C ASP A 180 7.38 -25.87 -17.32
N GLY A 181 7.37 -26.35 -18.57
CA GLY A 181 8.12 -27.54 -18.98
C GLY A 181 9.63 -27.45 -18.72
N ALA A 182 10.22 -26.25 -18.71
CA ALA A 182 11.64 -26.02 -18.46
C ALA A 182 11.97 -25.95 -16.96
N ASN A 183 11.08 -25.37 -16.15
CA ASN A 183 11.23 -25.12 -14.73
C ASN A 183 10.68 -26.24 -13.84
N LYS A 184 10.00 -27.25 -14.41
CA LYS A 184 9.49 -28.43 -13.69
C LYS A 184 10.58 -29.13 -12.84
N LYS A 185 11.83 -29.09 -13.28
CA LYS A 185 12.97 -29.63 -12.52
C LYS A 185 13.24 -28.85 -11.22
N LEU A 186 13.02 -27.53 -11.19
CA LEU A 186 13.23 -26.71 -10.00
C LEU A 186 12.25 -27.06 -8.88
N ALA A 187 11.01 -27.41 -9.23
CA ALA A 187 10.00 -27.91 -8.28
C ALA A 187 10.36 -29.29 -7.68
N GLN A 188 11.27 -30.04 -8.32
CA GLN A 188 11.63 -31.41 -7.93
C GLN A 188 12.98 -31.52 -7.20
N LYS A 189 13.85 -30.49 -7.23
CA LYS A 189 15.29 -30.69 -6.96
C LYS A 189 15.94 -29.90 -5.83
N SER A 190 15.25 -29.21 -4.92
CA SER A 190 16.01 -28.65 -3.78
C SER A 190 15.25 -28.57 -2.45
N SER A 191 16.00 -28.82 -1.38
CA SER A 191 15.65 -28.54 0.02
C SER A 191 15.42 -27.04 0.30
N ASN A 192 15.74 -26.17 -0.66
CA ASN A 192 15.64 -24.71 -0.58
C ASN A 192 14.57 -24.12 -1.53
N CYS A 193 13.79 -24.97 -2.20
CA CYS A 193 12.69 -24.59 -3.07
C CYS A 193 11.38 -24.92 -2.38
N VAL A 194 10.41 -24.03 -2.50
CA VAL A 194 9.03 -24.36 -2.17
C VAL A 194 8.18 -24.13 -3.41
N THR A 195 7.48 -25.19 -3.80
CA THR A 195 6.52 -25.18 -4.91
C THR A 195 5.21 -24.59 -4.39
N TYR A 196 4.75 -23.52 -5.03
CA TYR A 196 3.51 -22.83 -4.69
C TYR A 196 2.60 -22.78 -5.90
N TYR A 197 1.55 -23.61 -5.89
CA TYR A 197 0.58 -23.67 -6.99
C TYR A 197 1.24 -24.04 -8.33
N GLU A 198 1.58 -23.04 -9.14
CA GLU A 198 2.25 -23.10 -10.44
C GLU A 198 3.53 -22.24 -10.46
N GLN A 199 4.08 -21.87 -9.31
CA GLN A 199 5.32 -21.08 -9.20
C GLN A 199 6.33 -21.76 -8.27
N VAL A 200 7.61 -21.70 -8.62
CA VAL A 200 8.73 -22.09 -7.75
C VAL A 200 9.34 -20.83 -7.16
N VAL A 201 9.38 -20.75 -5.84
CA VAL A 201 10.16 -19.73 -5.14
C VAL A 201 11.44 -20.38 -4.64
N TYR A 202 12.58 -19.77 -4.95
CA TYR A 202 13.88 -20.28 -4.56
C TYR A 202 14.77 -19.18 -4.00
N LEU A 203 15.61 -19.56 -3.04
CA LEU A 203 16.61 -18.68 -2.44
C LEU A 203 17.65 -18.30 -3.50
N VAL A 204 17.94 -17.01 -3.61
CA VAL A 204 19.08 -16.52 -4.38
C VAL A 204 20.31 -16.61 -3.48
N THR A 205 21.22 -17.52 -3.81
CA THR A 205 22.54 -17.68 -3.15
C THR A 205 23.61 -16.92 -3.91
#